data_AF-A0A0P9FW06-F1
#
_entry.id   AF-A0A0P9FW06-F1
#
_cell.length_a   1.000
_cell.length_b   1.000
_cell.length_c   1.000
_cell.angle_alpha   90.00
_cell.angle_beta   90.00
_cell.angle_gamma   90.00
#
_symmetry.space_group_name_H-M   'P 1'
#
loop_
_entity.id
_entity.type
_entity.pdbx_description
1 polymer ?
#
loop_
_entity_poly.entity_id
_entity_poly.type
_entity_poly.pdbx_seq_one_letter_code
_entity_poly.pdbx_strand_id
1 'polypeptide(L)' 'MNRAKEALELGVEVVATACPFCLTALEDAVKVLDVEDKIVVRDVAELVKKAL' A
#
# COMPACT_ATOMS: atom_id res chain seq x y z
N MET A 1 4.97 1.85 11.66
CA MET A 1 4.05 0.71 11.42
C MET A 1 2.59 1.05 11.76
N ASN A 2 2.17 2.32 11.64
CA ASN A 2 0.77 2.72 11.88
C ASN A 2 -0.01 2.86 10.56
N ARG A 3 0.64 3.36 9.49
CA ARG A 3 0.02 3.62 8.18
C ARG A 3 -0.76 2.45 7.58
N ALA A 4 -0.21 1.23 7.62
CA ALA A 4 -0.89 0.05 7.10
C ALA A 4 -2.10 -0.37 7.96
N LYS A 5 -2.03 -0.18 9.28
CA LYS A 5 -3.16 -0.43 10.20
C LYS A 5 -4.25 0.61 10.02
N GLU A 6 -3.88 1.89 9.94
CA GLU A 6 -4.80 3.00 9.67
C GLU A 6 -5.53 2.78 8.34
N ALA A 7 -4.81 2.37 7.29
CA ALA A 7 -5.40 2.03 6.00
C ALA A 7 -6.42 0.89 6.10
N LEU A 8 -6.12 -0.15 6.90
CA LEU A 8 -7.04 -1.26 7.15
C LEU A 8 -8.30 -0.82 7.90
N GLU A 9 -8.14 0.00 8.95
CA GLU A 9 -9.25 0.52 9.76
C GLU A 9 -10.18 1.44 8.96
N LEU A 10 -9.62 2.18 8.00
CA LEU A 10 -10.36 3.03 7.08
C LEU A 10 -10.97 2.27 5.89
N GLY A 11 -10.69 0.97 5.75
CA GLY A 11 -11.19 0.16 4.63
C GLY A 11 -10.56 0.53 3.28
N VAL A 12 -9.32 1.00 3.29
CA VAL A 12 -8.61 1.40 2.07
C VAL A 12 -8.13 0.17 1.30
N GLU A 13 -8.56 0.04 0.05
CA GLU A 13 -8.17 -1.08 -0.83
C GLU A 13 -6.80 -0.88 -1.49
N VAL A 14 -6.40 0.37 -1.75
CA VAL A 14 -5.16 0.70 -2.46
C VAL A 14 -4.40 1.82 -1.75
N VAL A 15 -3.13 1.56 -1.42
CA VAL A 15 -2.20 2.55 -0.85
C VAL A 15 -1.14 2.88 -1.90
N ALA A 16 -1.13 4.13 -2.35
CA ALA A 16 -0.14 4.62 -3.31
C ALA A 16 0.98 5.39 -2.61
N THR A 17 2.23 5.20 -3.04
CA THR A 17 3.36 5.99 -2.57
C THR A 17 4.33 6.29 -3.71
N ALA A 18 5.04 7.42 -3.62
CA ALA A 18 6.07 7.82 -4.58
C ALA A 18 7.49 7.62 -4.02
N CYS A 19 7.61 7.10 -2.80
CA CYS A 19 8.91 6.85 -2.17
C CYS A 19 9.20 5.34 -2.23
N PRO A 20 10.30 4.91 -2.90
CA PRO A 20 10.63 3.50 -3.06
C PRO A 20 10.88 2.80 -1.73
N PHE A 21 11.44 3.51 -0.75
CA PHE A 21 11.63 2.97 0.59
C PHE A 21 10.29 2.73 1.30
N CYS A 22 9.35 3.67 1.18
CA CYS A 22 8.01 3.52 1.76
C CYS A 22 7.22 2.41 1.08
N LEU A 23 7.44 2.17 -0.22
CA LEU A 23 6.79 1.10 -0.96
C LEU A 23 7.10 -0.25 -0.30
N THR A 24 8.39 -0.61 -0.23
CA THR A 24 8.84 -1.86 0.38
C THR A 24 8.43 -1.96 1.85
N ALA A 25 8.58 -0.87 2.63
CA ALA A 25 8.20 -0.89 4.03
C ALA A 25 6.68 -1.09 4.25
N LEU A 26 5.84 -0.57 3.36
CA LEU A 26 4.38 -0.77 3.42
C LEU A 26 4.00 -2.17 2.95
N GLU A 27 4.64 -2.69 1.91
CA GLU A 27 4.48 -4.08 1.46
C GLU A 27 4.83 -5.08 2.58
N ASP A 28 5.95 -4.87 3.26
CA ASP A 28 6.34 -5.68 4.42
C ASP A 28 5.35 -5.54 5.58
N ALA A 29 4.81 -4.33 5.79
CA ALA A 29 3.82 -4.10 6.83
C ALA A 29 2.48 -4.81 6.55
N VAL A 30 1.99 -4.83 5.30
CA VAL A 30 0.75 -5.55 4.95
C VAL A 30 0.93 -7.06 5.02
N LYS A 31 2.12 -7.58 4.70
CA LYS A 31 2.53 -8.98 4.91
C LYS A 31 2.50 -9.38 6.37
N VAL A 32 3.16 -8.59 7.23
CA VAL A 32 3.20 -8.86 8.68
C VAL A 32 1.81 -8.80 9.32
N LEU A 33 0.89 -8.02 8.75
CA LEU A 33 -0.48 -7.89 9.22
C LEU A 33 -1.44 -8.93 8.60
N ASP A 34 -0.98 -9.77 7.66
CA ASP A 34 -1.78 -10.78 6.96
C ASP A 34 -3.00 -10.17 6.24
N VAL A 35 -2.80 -9.01 5.60
CA VAL A 35 -3.86 -8.25 4.90
C VAL A 35 -3.50 -7.92 3.46
N GLU A 36 -2.59 -8.69 2.87
CA GLU A 36 -2.19 -8.55 1.45
C GLU A 36 -3.36 -8.74 0.49
N ASP A 37 -4.36 -9.55 0.85
CA ASP A 37 -5.60 -9.73 0.08
C ASP A 37 -6.57 -8.54 0.17
N LYS A 38 -6.38 -7.65 1.16
CA LYS A 38 -7.28 -6.51 1.41
C LYS A 38 -6.67 -5.18 0.96
N ILE A 39 -5.36 -5.02 1.12
CA ILE A 39 -4.66 -3.77 0.85
C ILE A 39 -3.56 -4.01 -0.17
N VAL A 40 -3.67 -3.34 -1.31
CA VAL A 40 -2.66 -3.36 -2.36
C VAL A 40 -1.79 -2.11 -2.27
N VAL A 41 -0.49 -2.30 -2.06
CA VAL A 41 0.48 -1.20 -2.07
C VAL A 41 1.02 -1.03 -3.50
N ARG A 42 1.03 0.20 -4.03
CA ARG A 42 1.53 0.50 -5.38
C ARG A 42 2.34 1.78 -5.45
N ASP A 43 3.18 1.87 -6.47
CA ASP A 43 3.83 3.13 -6.81
C ASP A 43 2.85 4.07 -7.55
N VAL A 44 2.93 5.37 -7.26
CA VAL A 44 2.07 6.38 -7.92
C VAL A 44 2.27 6.40 -9.43
N ALA A 45 3.50 6.22 -9.93
CA ALA A 45 3.79 6.16 -11.35
C ALA A 45 3.15 4.94 -12.04
N GLU A 46 3.04 3.81 -11.34
CA GLU A 46 2.31 2.64 -11.85
C GLU A 46 0.81 2.91 -12.01
N LEU A 47 0.21 3.66 -11.07
CA LEU A 47 -1.20 4.04 -11.16
C LEU A 47 -1.46 4.96 -12.36
N VAL A 48 -0.58 5.93 -12.58
CA VAL A 48 -0.66 6.82 -13.76
C VAL A 48 -0.52 6.01 -15.05
N LYS A 49 0.42 5.06 -15.10
CA LYS A 49 0.62 4.18 -16.27
C LYS A 49 -0.60 3.29 -16.56
N LYS A 50 -1.33 2.85 -15.53
CA LYS A 50 -2.56 2.06 -15.70
C LYS A 50 -3.78 2.89 -16.15
N ALA A 51 -3.75 4.19 -15.91
CA ALA A 51 -4.84 5.11 -16.28
C ALA A 51 -4.72 5.64 -17.72
N LEU A 52 -3.55 5.47 -18.35
CA LEU A 52 -3.28 5.72 -19.76
C LEU A 52 -3.72 4.53 -20.62
#